data_AF-A0A7S2S208-F1
#
_entry.id   AF-A0A7S2S208-F1
#
_cell.length_a   1.000
_cell.length_b   1.000
_cell.length_c   1.000
_cell.angle_alpha   90.00
_cell.angle_beta   90.00
_cell.angle_gamma   90.00
#
_symmetry.space_group_name_H-M   'P 1'
#
loop_
_entity.id
_entity.type
_entity.pdbx_description
1 polymer ?
#
loop_
_entity_poly.entity_id
_entity_poly.type
_entity_poly.pdbx_seq_one_letter_code
_entity_poly.pdbx_strand_id
1 'polypeptide(L)'
;SSLAEVFFTEDHVTAMEEAILRALSWHLHPPTYLSFMREFFLLMPTNSCSSSEYHEIVEISRFLTELGVCDYFFVTRKPSSVALACLLNAFESIRAADTRKTVYRQFTQAVRDIAHLDCCDDEVEECRLRLREMYLHGGYKKQEHTDSDRFGNESPVCVSDTIQQNDTKPLQVFT
;
A
#
# COMPACT_ATOMS: atom_id res chain seq x y z
N SER A 1 22.33 -1.52 -13.57
CA SER A 1 20.91 -1.17 -13.40
C SER A 1 20.37 -0.49 -14.64
N SER A 2 19.89 -1.27 -15.62
CA SER A 2 19.27 -0.77 -16.86
C SER A 2 17.80 -1.22 -16.90
N LEU A 3 16.86 -0.31 -16.62
CA LEU A 3 15.42 -0.61 -16.64
C LEU A 3 14.66 0.12 -17.77
N ALA A 4 15.37 0.76 -18.71
CA ALA A 4 14.77 1.40 -19.88
C ALA A 4 15.66 1.34 -21.12
N GLU A 5 16.31 0.20 -21.37
CA GLU A 5 17.04 -0.05 -22.63
C GLU A 5 16.21 -0.84 -23.64
N VAL A 6 14.89 -0.62 -23.65
CA VAL A 6 14.00 -1.09 -24.73
C VAL A 6 13.30 0.13 -25.33
N PHE A 7 13.62 0.38 -26.59
CA PHE A 7 13.26 1.54 -27.40
C PHE A 7 11.75 1.64 -27.64
N PHE A 8 11.05 2.47 -26.87
CA PHE A 8 9.70 2.92 -27.21
C PHE A 8 9.80 4.22 -28.01
N THR A 9 9.31 4.20 -29.25
CA THR A 9 9.17 5.41 -30.07
C THR A 9 7.85 6.12 -29.71
N GLU A 10 7.72 7.38 -30.09
CA GLU A 10 6.48 8.14 -29.93
C GLU A 10 5.28 7.38 -30.54
N ASP A 11 5.47 6.84 -31.75
CA ASP A 11 4.47 6.03 -32.44
C ASP A 11 4.02 4.81 -31.64
N HIS A 12 4.93 4.14 -30.92
CA HIS A 12 4.57 3.01 -30.06
C HIS A 12 3.70 3.46 -28.88
N VAL A 13 4.00 4.62 -28.28
CA VAL A 13 3.22 5.16 -27.17
C VAL A 13 1.82 5.56 -27.64
N THR A 14 1.70 6.25 -28.78
CA THR A 14 0.40 6.64 -29.34
C THR A 14 -0.44 5.43 -29.74
N ALA A 15 0.16 4.41 -30.37
CA ALA A 15 -0.54 3.19 -30.72
C ALA A 15 -1.02 2.42 -29.48
N MET A 16 -0.20 2.38 -28.42
CA MET A 16 -0.59 1.77 -27.14
C MET A 16 -1.71 2.55 -26.45
N GLU A 17 -1.65 3.88 -26.43
CA GLU A 17 -2.70 4.73 -25.89
C GLU A 17 -4.03 4.45 -26.59
N GLU A 18 -4.05 4.50 -27.93
CA GLU A 18 -5.25 4.23 -28.71
C GLU A 18 -5.80 2.82 -28.47
N ALA A 19 -4.93 1.80 -28.39
CA ALA A 19 -5.33 0.44 -28.09
C ALA A 19 -5.95 0.30 -26.68
N ILE A 20 -5.35 0.92 -25.67
CA ILE A 20 -5.85 0.90 -24.28
C ILE A 20 -7.19 1.64 -24.18
N LEU A 21 -7.31 2.83 -24.77
CA LEU A 21 -8.54 3.62 -24.75
C LEU A 21 -9.70 2.87 -25.39
N ARG A 22 -9.45 2.19 -26.52
CA ARG A 22 -10.45 1.35 -27.20
C ARG A 22 -10.81 0.12 -26.35
N ALA A 23 -9.82 -0.57 -25.78
CA ALA A 23 -10.06 -1.73 -24.93
C ALA A 23 -10.89 -1.40 -23.68
N LEU A 24 -10.64 -0.23 -23.08
CA LEU A 24 -11.40 0.28 -21.93
C LEU A 24 -12.74 0.92 -22.32
N SER A 25 -13.09 0.96 -23.61
CA SER A 25 -14.27 1.68 -24.12
C SER A 25 -14.37 3.11 -23.59
N TRP A 26 -13.22 3.80 -23.48
CA TRP A 26 -13.07 5.14 -22.92
C TRP A 26 -13.52 5.29 -21.45
N HIS A 27 -13.73 4.19 -20.73
CA HIS A 27 -14.15 4.18 -19.34
C HIS A 27 -12.96 4.39 -18.39
N LEU A 28 -12.35 5.57 -18.46
CA LEU A 28 -11.11 5.93 -17.76
C LEU A 28 -11.27 6.32 -16.29
N HIS A 29 -12.50 6.40 -15.79
CA HIS A 29 -12.78 6.76 -14.40
C HIS A 29 -13.45 5.64 -13.60
N PRO A 30 -12.89 4.42 -13.54
CA PRO A 30 -13.36 3.43 -12.59
C PRO A 30 -13.05 3.93 -11.17
N PRO A 31 -13.96 3.76 -10.20
CA PRO A 31 -13.70 4.12 -8.82
C PRO A 31 -12.55 3.26 -8.28
N THR A 32 -11.45 3.90 -7.89
CA THR A 32 -10.27 3.21 -7.35
C THR A 32 -10.37 3.07 -5.83
N TYR A 33 -9.52 2.22 -5.23
CA TYR A 33 -9.38 2.10 -3.77
C TYR A 33 -9.16 3.47 -3.11
N LEU A 34 -8.33 4.32 -3.74
CA LEU A 34 -8.01 5.66 -3.26
C LEU A 34 -9.22 6.61 -3.31
N SER A 35 -10.12 6.43 -4.29
CA SER A 35 -11.36 7.22 -4.37
C SER A 35 -12.25 6.95 -3.15
N PHE A 36 -12.49 5.67 -2.83
CA PHE A 36 -13.27 5.31 -1.63
C PHE A 36 -12.56 5.69 -0.32
N MET A 37 -11.24 5.55 -0.26
CA MET A 37 -10.45 5.92 0.92
C MET A 37 -10.63 7.41 1.28
N ARG A 38 -10.67 8.30 0.28
CA ARG A 38 -10.92 9.73 0.50
C ARG A 38 -12.28 9.98 1.14
N GLU A 39 -13.31 9.32 0.65
CA GLU A 39 -14.66 9.42 1.23
C GLU A 39 -14.71 8.87 2.66
N PHE A 40 -14.03 7.75 2.93
CA PHE A 40 -13.97 7.19 4.28
C PHE A 40 -13.22 8.08 5.28
N PHE A 41 -12.20 8.82 4.85
CA PHE A 41 -11.57 9.81 5.72
C PHE A 41 -12.51 10.94 6.13
N LEU A 42 -13.52 11.28 5.32
CA LEU A 42 -14.54 12.26 5.72
C LEU A 42 -15.48 11.70 6.81
N LEU A 43 -15.61 10.38 6.90
CA LEU A 43 -16.40 9.68 7.91
C LEU A 43 -15.60 9.37 9.20
N MET A 44 -14.31 9.72 9.24
CA MET A 44 -13.47 9.46 10.40
C MET A 44 -13.86 10.34 11.59
N PRO A 45 -13.90 9.79 12.82
CA PRO A 45 -14.20 10.55 14.01
C PRO A 45 -12.99 11.38 14.46
N THR A 46 -12.87 12.61 13.93
CA THR A 46 -11.74 13.53 14.19
C THR A 46 -11.57 13.92 15.66
N ASN A 47 -12.63 13.83 16.47
CA ASN A 47 -12.60 14.20 17.90
C ASN A 47 -12.21 13.05 18.82
N SER A 48 -12.05 11.84 18.29
CA SER A 48 -11.90 10.62 19.10
C SER A 48 -10.48 10.08 19.13
N CYS A 49 -9.55 10.69 18.40
CA CYS A 49 -8.13 10.40 18.44
C CYS A 49 -7.32 11.70 18.37
N SER A 50 -6.08 11.65 18.81
CA SER A 50 -5.16 12.78 18.68
C SER A 50 -4.81 13.05 17.20
N SER A 51 -4.36 14.26 16.88
CA SER A 51 -3.90 14.59 15.52
C SER A 51 -2.75 13.71 15.04
N SER A 52 -1.89 13.24 15.96
CA SER A 52 -0.79 12.32 15.64
C SER A 52 -1.31 10.95 15.25
N GLU A 53 -2.28 10.41 15.99
CA GLU A 53 -2.91 9.12 15.67
C GLU A 53 -3.69 9.21 14.36
N TYR A 54 -4.41 10.29 14.14
CA TYR A 54 -5.12 10.53 12.87
C TYR A 54 -4.16 10.52 11.68
N HIS A 55 -3.04 11.24 11.79
CA HIS A 55 -2.01 11.27 10.75
C HIS A 55 -1.44 9.87 10.49
N GLU A 56 -1.13 9.12 11.54
CA GLU A 56 -0.61 7.75 11.43
C GLU A 56 -1.62 6.81 10.75
N ILE A 57 -2.90 6.90 11.10
CA ILE A 57 -3.97 6.14 10.43
C ILE A 57 -4.00 6.45 8.93
N VAL A 58 -3.92 7.73 8.55
CA VAL A 58 -3.93 8.14 7.14
C VAL A 58 -2.73 7.58 6.38
N GLU A 59 -1.52 7.69 6.93
CA GLU A 59 -0.30 7.19 6.30
C GLU A 59 -0.33 5.66 6.13
N ILE A 60 -0.69 4.91 7.18
CA ILE A 60 -0.79 3.44 7.10
C ILE A 60 -1.88 3.02 6.12
N SER A 61 -3.03 3.70 6.12
CA SER A 61 -4.13 3.39 5.18
C SER A 61 -3.72 3.60 3.74
N ARG A 62 -2.97 4.66 3.43
CA ARG A 62 -2.41 4.93 2.10
C ARG A 62 -1.41 3.87 1.69
N PHE A 63 -0.45 3.58 2.56
CA PHE A 63 0.54 2.55 2.33
C PHE A 63 -0.11 1.19 2.04
N LEU A 64 -1.08 0.76 2.85
CA LEU A 64 -1.81 -0.50 2.62
C LEU A 64 -2.59 -0.49 1.31
N THR A 65 -3.11 0.67 0.89
CA THR A 65 -3.78 0.81 -0.40
C THR A 65 -2.83 0.62 -1.57
N GLU A 66 -1.62 1.19 -1.49
CA GLU A 66 -0.55 1.00 -2.48
C GLU A 66 -0.08 -0.45 -2.50
N LEU A 67 0.11 -1.05 -1.33
CA LEU A 67 0.47 -2.47 -1.19
C LEU A 67 -0.59 -3.38 -1.84
N GLY A 68 -1.87 -3.06 -1.68
CA GLY A 68 -2.97 -3.79 -2.30
C GLY A 68 -3.00 -3.72 -3.84
N VAL A 69 -2.40 -2.70 -4.46
CA VAL A 69 -2.28 -2.62 -5.93
C VAL A 69 -1.30 -3.67 -6.46
N CYS A 70 -0.36 -4.13 -5.64
CA CYS A 70 0.69 -5.07 -6.06
C CYS A 70 0.23 -6.54 -6.08
N ASP A 71 -0.96 -6.87 -5.59
CA ASP A 71 -1.46 -8.24 -5.53
C ASP A 71 -2.75 -8.41 -6.34
N TYR A 72 -2.73 -9.38 -7.26
CA TYR A 72 -3.86 -9.72 -8.12
C TYR A 72 -5.11 -10.12 -7.33
N PHE A 73 -4.96 -10.64 -6.11
CA PHE A 73 -6.08 -10.98 -5.23
C PHE A 73 -7.13 -9.86 -5.14
N PHE A 74 -6.69 -8.61 -5.02
CA PHE A 74 -7.57 -7.46 -4.82
C PHE A 74 -8.27 -6.99 -6.10
N VAL A 75 -7.76 -7.36 -7.27
CA VAL A 75 -8.35 -6.98 -8.57
C VAL A 75 -9.78 -7.52 -8.72
N THR A 76 -10.06 -8.66 -8.11
CA THR A 76 -11.39 -9.31 -8.15
C THR A 76 -12.36 -8.83 -7.08
N ARG A 77 -11.92 -7.96 -6.17
CA ARG A 77 -12.70 -7.51 -4.99
C ARG A 77 -13.28 -6.13 -5.22
N LYS A 78 -14.35 -5.79 -4.51
CA LYS A 78 -14.92 -4.44 -4.61
C LYS A 78 -13.91 -3.41 -4.10
N PRO A 79 -13.70 -2.30 -4.83
CA PRO A 79 -12.76 -1.27 -4.38
C PRO A 79 -13.09 -0.67 -3.00
N SER A 80 -14.37 -0.60 -2.65
CA SER A 80 -14.84 -0.18 -1.33
C SER A 80 -14.43 -1.15 -0.22
N SER A 81 -14.51 -2.46 -0.47
CA SER A 81 -14.14 -3.49 0.51
C SER A 81 -12.64 -3.45 0.80
N VAL A 82 -11.81 -3.29 -0.24
CA VAL A 82 -10.35 -3.14 -0.09
C VAL A 82 -10.02 -1.87 0.69
N ALA A 83 -10.66 -0.75 0.37
CA ALA A 83 -10.43 0.51 1.07
C ALA A 83 -10.84 0.45 2.56
N LEU A 84 -11.99 -0.18 2.88
CA LEU A 84 -12.39 -0.45 4.27
C LEU A 84 -11.35 -1.34 4.95
N ALA A 85 -10.90 -2.41 4.31
CA ALA A 85 -9.92 -3.32 4.88
C ALA A 85 -8.59 -2.62 5.24
N CYS A 86 -8.08 -1.78 4.35
CA CYS A 86 -6.90 -0.95 4.58
C CYS A 86 -7.08 -0.05 5.82
N LEU A 87 -8.18 0.68 5.91
CA LEU A 87 -8.44 1.62 7.01
C LEU A 87 -8.67 0.91 8.35
N LEU A 88 -9.42 -0.20 8.35
CA LEU A 88 -9.65 -1.01 9.54
C LEU A 88 -8.36 -1.69 10.05
N ASN A 89 -7.42 -2.00 9.15
CA ASN A 89 -6.08 -2.44 9.54
C ASN A 89 -5.24 -1.28 10.11
N ALA A 90 -5.38 -0.08 9.56
CA ALA A 90 -4.67 1.10 10.05
C ALA A 90 -5.08 1.50 11.48
N PHE A 91 -6.32 1.21 11.91
CA PHE A 91 -6.74 1.45 13.30
C PHE A 91 -5.93 0.66 14.34
N GLU A 92 -5.25 -0.42 13.95
CA GLU A 92 -4.37 -1.17 14.85
C GLU A 92 -3.12 -0.37 15.26
N SER A 93 -2.82 0.73 14.56
CA SER A 93 -1.73 1.65 14.91
C SER A 93 -2.02 2.48 16.17
N ILE A 94 -3.30 2.60 16.54
CA ILE A 94 -3.74 3.32 17.73
C ILE A 94 -3.30 2.54 18.98
N ARG A 95 -2.35 3.11 19.72
CA ARG A 95 -1.74 2.47 20.90
C ARG A 95 -2.75 2.27 22.03
N ALA A 96 -3.60 3.27 22.28
CA ALA A 96 -4.58 3.22 23.35
C ALA A 96 -5.78 2.35 22.95
N ALA A 97 -5.99 1.24 23.65
CA ALA A 97 -7.05 0.28 23.32
C ALA A 97 -8.47 0.87 23.40
N ASP A 98 -8.73 1.77 24.35
CA ASP A 98 -10.04 2.41 24.49
C ASP A 98 -10.32 3.43 23.39
N THR A 99 -9.30 4.19 23.00
CA THR A 99 -9.34 5.09 21.83
C THR A 99 -9.62 4.30 20.56
N ARG A 100 -8.86 3.22 20.32
CA ARG A 100 -9.03 2.34 19.16
C ARG A 100 -10.44 1.78 19.04
N LYS A 101 -10.99 1.25 20.14
CA LYS A 101 -12.37 0.76 20.19
C LYS A 101 -13.39 1.86 19.91
N THR A 102 -13.17 3.06 20.44
CA THR A 102 -14.06 4.21 20.25
C THR A 102 -14.06 4.67 18.79
N VAL A 103 -12.89 4.84 18.20
CA VAL A 103 -12.71 5.20 16.78
C VAL A 103 -13.34 4.14 15.88
N TYR A 104 -13.04 2.86 16.11
CA TYR A 104 -13.62 1.75 15.34
C TYR A 104 -15.15 1.77 15.38
N ARG A 105 -15.74 1.87 16.57
CA ARG A 105 -17.20 1.87 16.74
C ARG A 105 -17.87 3.06 16.06
N GLN A 106 -17.31 4.27 16.23
CA GLN A 106 -17.89 5.47 15.63
C GLN A 106 -17.76 5.47 14.11
N PHE A 107 -16.60 5.04 13.59
CA PHE A 107 -16.39 4.93 12.16
C PHE A 107 -17.33 3.90 11.53
N THR A 108 -17.41 2.68 12.08
CA THR A 108 -18.29 1.62 11.55
C THR A 108 -19.76 2.02 11.59
N GLN A 109 -20.18 2.75 12.62
CA GLN A 109 -21.53 3.31 12.69
C GLN A 109 -21.76 4.36 11.59
N ALA A 110 -20.84 5.31 11.41
CA ALA A 110 -20.94 6.34 10.37
C ALA A 110 -20.99 5.74 8.96
N VAL A 111 -20.16 4.73 8.68
CA VAL A 111 -20.15 4.02 7.39
C VAL A 111 -21.48 3.31 7.13
N ARG A 112 -22.04 2.65 8.15
CA ARG A 112 -23.34 1.97 8.04
C ARG A 112 -24.48 2.97 7.79
N ASP A 113 -24.47 4.09 8.49
CA ASP A 113 -25.55 5.07 8.43
C ASP A 113 -25.52 5.91 7.15
N ILE A 114 -24.32 6.27 6.67
CA ILE A 114 -24.14 7.20 5.54
C ILE A 114 -23.90 6.47 4.22
N ALA A 115 -23.03 5.47 4.22
CA ALA A 115 -22.63 4.76 3.00
C ALA A 115 -23.41 3.44 2.79
N HIS A 116 -24.19 3.00 3.79
CA HIS A 116 -24.92 1.73 3.77
C HIS A 116 -24.04 0.52 3.45
N LEU A 117 -22.78 0.57 3.89
CA LEU A 117 -21.81 -0.52 3.76
C LEU A 117 -21.67 -1.26 5.09
N ASP A 118 -21.42 -2.57 5.00
CA ASP A 118 -21.09 -3.37 6.17
C ASP A 118 -19.56 -3.56 6.27
N CYS A 119 -18.99 -3.07 7.37
CA CYS A 119 -17.58 -3.24 7.67
C CYS A 119 -17.23 -4.67 8.12
N CYS A 120 -18.23 -5.49 8.43
CA CYS A 120 -18.08 -6.89 8.84
C CYS A 120 -18.38 -7.88 7.70
N ASP A 121 -18.52 -7.41 6.46
CA ASP A 121 -18.73 -8.28 5.30
C ASP A 121 -17.53 -9.23 5.10
N ASP A 122 -17.80 -10.48 4.69
CA ASP A 122 -16.77 -11.51 4.52
C ASP A 122 -15.67 -11.06 3.54
N GLU A 123 -16.03 -10.32 2.48
CA GLU A 123 -15.05 -9.81 1.52
C GLU A 123 -14.10 -8.78 2.17
N VAL A 124 -14.62 -7.95 3.08
CA VAL A 124 -13.80 -6.98 3.83
C VAL A 124 -12.82 -7.74 4.73
N GLU A 125 -13.29 -8.76 5.44
CA GLU A 125 -12.41 -9.52 6.34
C GLU A 125 -11.35 -10.32 5.56
N GLU A 126 -11.71 -10.96 4.44
CA GLU A 126 -10.75 -11.61 3.55
C GLU A 126 -9.66 -10.62 3.07
N CYS A 127 -10.05 -9.41 2.65
CA CYS A 127 -9.11 -8.37 2.26
C CYS A 127 -8.22 -7.95 3.42
N ARG A 128 -8.77 -7.81 4.64
CA ARG A 128 -8.00 -7.45 5.83
C ARG A 128 -6.93 -8.47 6.15
N LEU A 129 -7.28 -9.75 6.12
CA LEU A 129 -6.37 -10.86 6.38
C LEU A 129 -5.25 -10.89 5.33
N ARG A 130 -5.58 -10.76 4.04
CA ARG A 130 -4.58 -10.73 2.97
C ARG A 130 -3.63 -9.55 3.09
N LEU A 131 -4.14 -8.35 3.37
CA LEU A 131 -3.30 -7.16 3.57
C LEU A 131 -2.36 -7.33 4.77
N ARG A 132 -2.83 -7.89 5.88
CA ARG A 132 -1.99 -8.17 7.06
C ARG A 132 -0.89 -9.17 6.74
N GLU A 133 -1.23 -10.23 6.01
CA GLU A 133 -0.26 -11.22 5.56
C GLU A 133 0.83 -10.57 4.71
N MET A 134 0.46 -9.77 3.70
CA MET A 134 1.42 -9.06 2.85
C MET A 134 2.27 -8.08 3.65
N TYR A 135 1.66 -7.34 4.56
CA TYR A 135 2.36 -6.37 5.42
C TYR A 135 3.43 -7.05 6.28
N LEU A 136 3.10 -8.21 6.85
CA LEU A 136 4.02 -8.97 7.69
C LEU A 136 5.14 -9.63 6.89
N HIS A 137 4.81 -10.24 5.74
CA HIS A 137 5.80 -10.86 4.86
C HIS A 137 6.78 -9.85 4.26
N GLY A 138 6.32 -8.63 3.98
CA GLY A 138 7.18 -7.53 3.51
C GLY A 138 8.09 -6.93 4.60
N GLY A 139 7.98 -7.37 5.85
CA GLY A 139 8.83 -6.92 6.94
C GLY A 139 8.50 -5.53 7.48
N TYR A 140 7.33 -4.97 7.18
CA TYR A 140 6.95 -3.59 7.52
C TYR A 140 6.58 -3.36 8.99
N LYS A 141 6.97 -4.25 9.91
CA LYS A 141 6.66 -4.08 11.34
C LYS A 141 7.22 -2.74 11.83
N LYS A 142 6.37 -1.92 12.45
CA LYS A 142 6.80 -0.66 13.06
C LYS A 142 7.83 -1.00 14.13
N GLN A 143 9.09 -0.58 13.93
CA GLN A 143 10.09 -0.66 14.98
C GLN A 143 9.56 0.16 16.16
N GLU A 144 9.33 -0.51 17.29
CA GLU A 144 9.11 0.21 18.53
C GLU A 144 10.41 0.97 18.80
N HIS A 145 10.38 2.29 18.67
CA HIS A 145 11.38 3.15 19.27
C HIS A 145 11.30 2.93 20.79
N THR A 146 12.02 1.93 21.28
CA THR A 146 12.57 1.98 22.62
C THR A 146 13.59 3.10 22.58
N ASP A 147 13.34 4.19 23.32
CA ASP A 147 14.30 5.26 23.58
C ASP A 147 15.51 4.70 24.36
N SER A 148 16.32 3.89 23.69
CA SER A 148 17.66 3.46 24.09
C SER A 148 18.26 2.67 22.92
N ASP A 149 18.70 3.35 21.88
CA ASP A 149 20.12 3.30 21.52
C ASP A 149 20.43 4.18 20.31
N ARG A 150 21.57 4.83 20.42
CA ARG A 150 22.12 5.80 19.48
C ARG A 150 22.77 5.06 18.31
N PHE A 151 22.71 5.70 17.13
CA PHE A 151 23.47 5.44 15.90
C PHE A 151 23.12 4.17 15.11
N GLY A 152 22.61 4.38 13.90
CA GLY A 152 22.57 3.35 12.85
C GLY A 152 21.49 3.63 11.80
N ASN A 153 21.79 4.47 10.82
CA ASN A 153 20.99 4.60 9.60
C ASN A 153 21.07 3.28 8.83
N GLU A 154 20.06 2.42 8.93
CA GLU A 154 19.91 1.28 8.02
C GLU A 154 18.47 1.20 7.53
N SER A 155 18.26 1.88 6.39
CA SER A 155 17.13 1.62 5.51
C SER A 155 17.28 0.19 4.94
N PRO A 156 16.20 -0.60 4.77
CA PRO A 156 16.33 -2.00 4.39
C PRO A 156 16.94 -2.18 3.00
N VAL A 157 18.12 -2.81 2.98
CA VAL A 157 18.81 -3.56 1.91
C VAL A 157 18.40 -3.22 0.48
N CYS A 158 19.13 -2.29 -0.14
CA CYS A 158 19.32 -2.31 -1.58
C CYS A 158 20.16 -3.54 -1.94
N VAL A 159 19.59 -4.48 -2.69
CA VAL A 159 20.34 -5.56 -3.33
C VAL A 159 21.27 -4.91 -4.36
N SER A 160 22.52 -4.67 -3.97
CA SER A 160 23.58 -4.34 -4.94
C SER A 160 24.17 -5.65 -5.42
N ASP A 161 23.98 -5.92 -6.71
CA ASP A 161 24.55 -7.06 -7.42
C ASP A 161 26.04 -7.20 -7.10
N THR A 162 26.42 -8.35 -6.54
CA THR A 162 27.83 -8.73 -6.41
C THR A 162 28.30 -9.20 -7.79
N ILE A 163 28.94 -8.30 -8.55
CA ILE A 163 29.71 -8.69 -9.73
C ILE A 163 30.93 -9.47 -9.26
N GLN A 164 30.90 -10.79 -9.49
CA GLN A 164 32.11 -11.62 -9.48
C GLN A 164 32.99 -11.22 -10.68
N GLN A 165 34.08 -10.50 -10.43
CA GLN A 165 35.20 -10.45 -11.38
C GLN A 165 36.23 -11.50 -11.00
N ASN A 166 36.20 -12.58 -11.76
CA ASN A 166 37.15 -13.68 -11.76
C ASN A 166 38.47 -13.23 -12.40
N ASP A 167 39.57 -13.53 -11.70
CA ASP A 167 40.96 -13.74 -12.15
C ASP A 167 41.39 -13.26 -13.56
N THR A 168 42.22 -12.21 -13.59
CA THR A 168 43.13 -11.95 -14.72
C THR A 168 44.56 -12.28 -14.30
N LYS A 169 45.05 -13.47 -14.70
CA LYS A 169 46.48 -13.82 -14.66
C LYS A 169 47.27 -12.96 -15.67
N PRO A 170 48.52 -12.57 -15.38
CA PRO A 170 49.34 -11.82 -16.32
C PRO A 170 49.91 -12.73 -17.42
N LEU A 171 49.73 -12.32 -18.69
CA LEU A 171 50.37 -12.92 -19.86
C LEU A 171 51.84 -12.46 -19.94
N GLN A 172 52.74 -13.44 -20.02
CA GLN A 172 54.15 -13.23 -20.28
C GLN A 172 54.41 -12.86 -21.74
N VAL A 173 55.40 -11.99 -21.92
CA VAL A 173 55.97 -11.54 -23.19
C VAL A 173 56.81 -12.67 -23.78
N PHE A 174 56.57 -13.03 -25.05
CA PHE A 174 57.55 -13.74 -25.87
C PHE A 174 57.58 -13.18 -27.29
N THR A 175 58.78 -12.67 -27.59
CA THR A 175 59.42 -12.32 -28.88
C THR A 175 58.94 -11.07 -29.61
#